data_AF-A0A2G4FNQ2-F1
#
_entry.id   AF-A0A2G4FNQ2-F1
#
_cell.length_a   1.000
_cell.length_b   1.000
_cell.length_c   1.000
_cell.angle_alpha   90.00
_cell.angle_beta   90.00
_cell.angle_gamma   90.00
#
_symmetry.space_group_name_H-M   'P 1'
#
loop_
_entity.id
_entity.type
_entity.pdbx_description
1 polymer ?
#
loop_
_entity_poly.entity_id
_entity_poly.type
_entity_poly.pdbx_seq_one_letter_code
_entity_poly.pdbx_strand_id
1 'polypeptide(L)'
;MDSLLHHNLSETQWVSLITLLVIGLPVSAYILRTCLSLFNEEMPSYRRAMFIVPVVALGTYLAFDVLSYLVLLAIRDSRVIQRTPYGHPSFGFQQWLFTALPIKWAVVSFIPLIRYTLVFIVIAIAGIMQVFFLTIPFRKALFIFVAQWSANFFAYFIISSALHFFSGIMGHSTGLHINMQTIHDKYESVVSNDKTKEVVKDANETVKSGLHAVHERADPILKELKENLKPITDRLPASVNYFLDSGGWWLVIGLLSVVFFFWAKSLWNKLKRSFRKGNPNKKKLLISSEKWAAGELVEDLSKMTAPINTPGKDRVTVKGISSRIFLIIMAKAGGAGPDLSEDQSEAILDYVLSGLGEVSSRDYPRVRVWEPQYSPEGFTQVFNQNVRVPEPKGTKSNWILANGAVKMGRDKIYLGIAFFADEPNLIRSIAITDEQWLDVLRIETTV
;
A
#
# COMPACT_ATOMS: atom_id res chain seq x y z
N MET A 1 -23.96 -7.99 40.07
CA MET A 1 -24.13 -7.15 38.87
C MET A 1 -22.89 -6.30 38.58
N ASP A 2 -22.06 -6.01 39.59
CA ASP A 2 -20.81 -5.25 39.43
C ASP A 2 -19.57 -6.07 38.97
N SER A 3 -19.60 -7.40 39.02
CA SER A 3 -18.41 -8.21 38.67
C SER A 3 -18.23 -8.52 37.18
N LEU A 4 -19.22 -8.21 36.33
CA LEU A 4 -19.15 -8.46 34.87
C LEU A 4 -18.68 -7.24 34.06
N LEU A 5 -18.65 -6.05 34.67
CA LEU A 5 -18.24 -4.80 34.03
C LEU A 5 -16.79 -4.38 34.38
N HIS A 6 -16.13 -5.07 35.30
CA HIS A 6 -14.72 -4.85 35.68
C HIS A 6 -13.82 -6.02 35.28
N HIS A 7 -13.94 -6.54 34.06
CA HIS A 7 -12.81 -7.27 33.48
C HIS A 7 -11.74 -6.24 33.09
N ASN A 8 -10.90 -5.87 34.05
CA ASN A 8 -9.60 -5.29 33.73
C ASN A 8 -8.92 -6.26 32.77
N LEU A 9 -8.71 -5.82 31.53
CA LEU A 9 -7.89 -6.57 30.57
C LEU A 9 -6.58 -6.90 31.28
N SER A 10 -6.22 -8.18 31.27
CA SER A 10 -4.91 -8.61 31.77
C SER A 10 -3.81 -7.88 30.99
N GLU A 11 -2.63 -7.68 31.60
CA GLU A 11 -1.51 -7.00 30.94
C GLU A 11 -1.20 -7.61 29.56
N THR A 12 -1.32 -8.93 29.43
CA THR A 12 -1.15 -9.66 28.16
C THR A 12 -2.21 -9.32 27.11
N GLN A 13 -3.46 -9.09 27.54
CA GLN A 13 -4.54 -8.65 26.65
C GLN A 13 -4.34 -7.19 26.21
N TRP A 14 -3.87 -6.31 27.11
CA TRP A 14 -3.51 -4.93 26.76
C TRP A 14 -2.36 -4.88 25.77
N VAL A 15 -1.29 -5.65 25.99
CA VAL A 15 -0.16 -5.75 25.06
C VAL A 15 -0.61 -6.26 23.70
N SER A 16 -1.50 -7.27 23.66
CA SER A 16 -2.05 -7.80 22.41
C SER A 16 -2.91 -6.77 21.68
N LEU A 17 -3.76 -6.04 22.39
CA LEU A 17 -4.61 -4.98 21.83
C LEU A 17 -3.76 -3.84 21.26
N ILE A 18 -2.77 -3.36 22.03
CA ILE A 18 -1.86 -2.28 21.61
C ILE A 18 -1.03 -2.74 20.40
N THR A 19 -0.52 -3.98 20.41
CA THR A 19 0.23 -4.54 19.27
C THR A 19 -0.64 -4.62 18.02
N LEU A 20 -1.90 -5.05 18.16
CA LEU A 20 -2.85 -5.15 17.06
C LEU A 20 -3.27 -3.79 16.52
N LEU A 21 -3.32 -2.75 17.35
CA LEU A 21 -3.58 -1.37 16.94
C LEU A 21 -2.35 -0.71 16.30
N VAL A 22 -1.17 -0.81 16.94
CA VAL A 22 0.06 -0.15 16.50
C VAL A 22 0.62 -0.77 15.22
N ILE A 23 0.56 -2.09 15.08
CA ILE A 23 1.09 -2.79 13.90
C ILE A 23 -0.04 -3.08 12.90
N GLY A 24 -1.19 -3.55 13.39
CA GLY A 24 -2.27 -4.00 12.53
C GLY A 24 -2.96 -2.88 11.76
N LEU A 25 -3.09 -1.69 12.34
CA LEU A 25 -3.75 -0.57 11.67
C LEU A 25 -2.91 -0.02 10.49
N PRO A 26 -1.59 0.20 10.64
CA PRO A 26 -0.69 0.45 9.50
C PRO A 26 -0.74 -0.63 8.41
N VAL A 27 -0.68 -1.90 8.81
CA VAL A 27 -0.72 -3.04 7.87
C VAL A 27 -2.04 -3.06 7.11
N SER A 28 -3.17 -2.86 7.80
CA SER A 28 -4.50 -2.83 7.18
C SER A 28 -4.68 -1.63 6.24
N ALA A 29 -4.13 -0.46 6.60
CA ALA A 29 -4.14 0.72 5.73
C ALA A 29 -3.29 0.51 4.46
N TYR A 30 -2.15 -0.16 4.59
CA TYR A 30 -1.32 -0.57 3.44
C TYR A 30 -2.05 -1.58 2.54
N ILE A 31 -2.72 -2.58 3.13
CA ILE A 31 -3.50 -3.57 2.40
C ILE A 31 -4.64 -2.90 1.63
N LEU A 32 -5.38 -1.96 2.25
CA LEU A 32 -6.43 -1.19 1.55
C LEU A 32 -5.88 -0.46 0.31
N ARG A 33 -4.76 0.25 0.45
CA ARG A 33 -4.12 0.97 -0.69
C ARG A 33 -3.67 0.00 -1.77
N THR A 34 -3.18 -1.17 -1.39
CA THR A 34 -2.76 -2.23 -2.33
C THR A 34 -3.96 -2.81 -3.07
N CYS A 35 -5.08 -3.06 -2.37
CA CYS A 35 -6.32 -3.48 -3.00
C CYS A 35 -6.81 -2.42 -4.00
N LEU A 36 -6.83 -1.14 -3.63
CA LEU A 36 -7.22 -0.05 -4.55
C LEU A 36 -6.33 0.00 -5.80
N SER A 37 -5.02 -0.18 -5.62
CA SER A 37 -4.06 -0.34 -6.74
C SER A 37 -4.43 -1.48 -7.67
N LEU A 38 -4.76 -2.66 -7.13
CA LEU A 38 -5.12 -3.85 -7.90
C LEU A 38 -6.40 -3.67 -8.74
N PHE A 39 -7.30 -2.79 -8.30
CA PHE A 39 -8.54 -2.49 -8.99
C PHE A 39 -8.50 -1.20 -9.83
N ASN A 40 -7.30 -0.61 -10.03
CA ASN A 40 -7.07 0.63 -10.78
C ASN A 40 -7.90 1.83 -10.26
N GLU A 41 -8.04 1.95 -8.95
CA GLU A 41 -8.72 3.07 -8.29
C GLU A 41 -7.73 4.05 -7.66
N GLU A 42 -8.15 5.30 -7.48
CA GLU A 42 -7.32 6.33 -6.86
C GLU A 42 -6.92 5.94 -5.42
N MET A 43 -5.63 6.06 -5.13
CA MET A 43 -5.12 5.69 -3.81
C MET A 43 -5.33 6.85 -2.82
N PRO A 44 -6.05 6.65 -1.72
CA PRO A 44 -6.09 7.63 -0.66
C PRO A 44 -4.69 7.83 -0.06
N SER A 45 -4.45 9.02 0.49
CA SER A 45 -3.26 9.28 1.29
C SER A 45 -3.20 8.28 2.45
N TYR A 46 -1.98 7.95 2.91
CA TYR A 46 -1.82 6.97 3.97
C TYR A 46 -2.56 7.37 5.26
N ARG A 47 -2.56 8.66 5.61
CA ARG A 47 -3.33 9.21 6.74
C ARG A 47 -4.83 8.98 6.56
N ARG A 48 -5.37 9.23 5.35
CA ARG A 48 -6.78 8.98 5.05
C ARG A 48 -7.11 7.48 5.10
N ALA A 49 -6.24 6.61 4.61
CA ALA A 49 -6.42 5.15 4.73
C ALA A 49 -6.43 4.68 6.19
N MET A 50 -5.54 5.20 7.04
CA MET A 50 -5.53 4.91 8.49
C MET A 50 -6.81 5.37 9.21
N PHE A 51 -7.55 6.34 8.65
CA PHE A 51 -8.85 6.75 9.16
C PHE A 51 -10.00 5.91 8.58
N ILE A 52 -9.99 5.64 7.27
CA ILE A 52 -11.07 4.89 6.61
C ILE A 52 -11.19 3.47 7.14
N VAL A 53 -10.07 2.76 7.31
CA VAL A 53 -10.06 1.36 7.76
C VAL A 53 -10.79 1.16 9.08
N PRO A 54 -10.44 1.85 10.19
CA PRO A 54 -11.12 1.66 11.47
C PRO A 54 -12.57 2.14 11.43
N VAL A 55 -12.90 3.20 10.70
CA VAL A 55 -14.28 3.71 10.59
C VAL A 55 -15.17 2.69 9.87
N VAL A 56 -14.72 2.15 8.74
CA VAL A 56 -15.46 1.11 8.01
C VAL A 56 -15.57 -0.16 8.85
N ALA A 57 -14.50 -0.59 9.54
CA ALA A 57 -14.53 -1.75 10.41
C ALA A 57 -15.51 -1.57 11.58
N LEU A 58 -15.49 -0.41 12.25
CA LEU A 58 -16.38 -0.08 13.36
C LEU A 58 -17.84 -0.02 12.88
N GLY A 59 -18.12 0.64 11.77
CA GLY A 59 -19.48 0.72 11.24
C GLY A 59 -20.01 -0.64 10.80
N THR A 60 -19.16 -1.49 10.22
CA THR A 60 -19.51 -2.87 9.86
C THR A 60 -19.80 -3.72 11.10
N TYR A 61 -18.98 -3.59 12.15
CA TYR A 61 -19.19 -4.26 13.43
C TYR A 61 -20.50 -3.82 14.09
N LEU A 62 -20.75 -2.51 14.19
CA LEU A 62 -21.98 -1.96 14.76
C LEU A 62 -23.22 -2.38 13.96
N ALA A 63 -23.13 -2.45 12.63
CA ALA A 63 -24.21 -2.95 11.79
C ALA A 63 -24.53 -4.42 12.11
N PHE A 64 -23.52 -5.28 12.23
CA PHE A 64 -23.70 -6.67 12.66
C PHE A 64 -24.32 -6.75 14.06
N ASP A 65 -23.89 -5.90 14.99
CA ASP A 65 -24.38 -5.89 16.37
C ASP A 65 -25.85 -5.49 16.46
N VAL A 66 -26.26 -4.44 15.76
CA VAL A 66 -27.65 -4.01 15.70
C VAL A 66 -28.51 -5.08 15.05
N LEU A 67 -28.09 -5.62 13.90
CA LEU A 67 -28.85 -6.64 13.19
C LEU A 67 -28.98 -7.93 14.01
N SER A 68 -27.92 -8.37 14.66
CA SER A 68 -27.95 -9.58 15.50
C SER A 68 -28.80 -9.37 16.77
N TYR A 69 -28.85 -8.15 17.30
CA TYR A 69 -29.77 -7.81 18.39
C TYR A 69 -31.23 -7.83 17.95
N LEU A 70 -31.54 -7.34 16.73
CA LEU A 70 -32.89 -7.44 16.18
C LEU A 70 -33.30 -8.90 16.01
N VAL A 71 -32.39 -9.77 15.58
CA VAL A 71 -32.63 -11.22 15.56
C VAL A 71 -32.90 -11.74 16.96
N LEU A 72 -32.10 -11.37 17.97
CA LEU A 72 -32.33 -11.74 19.37
C LEU A 72 -33.73 -11.35 19.83
N LEU A 73 -34.19 -10.12 19.55
CA LEU A 73 -35.52 -9.66 19.90
C LEU A 73 -36.61 -10.47 19.21
N ALA A 74 -36.42 -10.82 17.92
CA ALA A 74 -37.37 -11.62 17.16
C ALA A 74 -37.51 -13.06 17.69
N ILE A 75 -36.45 -13.62 18.29
CA ILE A 75 -36.45 -14.99 18.84
C ILE A 75 -36.52 -15.04 20.36
N ARG A 76 -36.68 -13.89 21.03
CA ARG A 76 -36.64 -13.77 22.49
C ARG A 76 -37.67 -14.67 23.20
N ASP A 77 -38.84 -14.82 22.60
CA ASP A 77 -39.93 -15.64 23.15
C ASP A 77 -39.73 -17.15 22.93
N SER A 78 -38.67 -17.55 22.24
CA SER A 78 -38.34 -18.97 22.10
C SER A 78 -37.89 -19.57 23.44
N ARG A 79 -38.41 -20.76 23.76
CA ARG A 79 -38.07 -21.49 24.99
C ARG A 79 -36.57 -21.74 25.17
N VAL A 80 -35.82 -21.78 24.07
CA VAL A 80 -34.35 -21.98 24.07
C VAL A 80 -33.65 -20.72 24.55
N ILE A 81 -34.05 -19.55 24.04
CA ILE A 81 -33.42 -18.26 24.39
C ILE A 81 -33.83 -17.81 25.79
N GLN A 82 -35.07 -18.07 26.23
CA GLN A 82 -35.52 -17.74 27.60
C GLN A 82 -34.69 -18.40 28.71
N ARG A 83 -34.02 -19.53 28.43
CA ARG A 83 -33.13 -20.21 29.40
C ARG A 83 -31.73 -19.61 29.48
N THR A 84 -31.42 -18.64 28.63
CA THR A 84 -30.11 -17.99 28.56
C THR A 84 -30.13 -16.62 29.23
N PRO A 85 -28.99 -16.09 29.69
CA PRO A 85 -28.91 -14.75 30.29
C PRO A 85 -29.44 -13.62 29.39
N TYR A 86 -29.39 -13.80 28.07
CA TYR A 86 -29.82 -12.82 27.06
C TYR A 86 -31.30 -12.93 26.67
N GLY A 87 -32.01 -13.98 27.11
CA GLY A 87 -33.46 -14.09 26.97
C GLY A 87 -34.24 -13.31 28.04
N HIS A 88 -33.57 -12.81 29.08
CA HIS A 88 -34.22 -12.07 30.15
C HIS A 88 -34.79 -10.72 29.63
N PRO A 89 -36.01 -10.30 30.03
CA PRO A 89 -36.62 -9.06 29.54
C PRO A 89 -35.79 -7.80 29.79
N SER A 90 -35.04 -7.77 30.90
CA SER A 90 -34.13 -6.66 31.24
C SER A 90 -32.81 -6.66 30.47
N PHE A 91 -32.55 -7.69 29.64
CA PHE A 91 -31.35 -7.75 28.83
C PHE A 91 -31.44 -6.73 27.68
N GLY A 92 -30.66 -5.66 27.74
CA GLY A 92 -30.73 -4.54 26.80
C GLY A 92 -29.64 -4.56 25.73
N PHE A 93 -29.75 -3.66 24.74
CA PHE A 93 -28.75 -3.50 23.68
C PHE A 93 -27.36 -3.16 24.23
N GLN A 94 -27.27 -2.38 25.31
CA GLN A 94 -25.97 -2.03 25.90
C GLN A 94 -25.22 -3.27 26.41
N GLN A 95 -25.93 -4.23 27.00
CA GLN A 95 -25.34 -5.50 27.43
C GLN A 95 -25.00 -6.38 26.22
N TRP A 96 -25.86 -6.36 25.19
CA TRP A 96 -25.60 -7.03 23.92
C TRP A 96 -24.31 -6.55 23.24
N LEU A 97 -24.08 -5.23 23.19
CA LEU A 97 -22.92 -4.61 22.56
C LEU A 97 -21.60 -5.20 23.09
N PHE A 98 -21.53 -5.41 24.41
CA PHE A 98 -20.36 -5.98 25.10
C PHE A 98 -20.37 -7.50 25.18
N THR A 99 -21.36 -8.17 24.58
CA THR A 99 -21.40 -9.63 24.53
C THR A 99 -20.38 -10.15 23.51
N ALA A 100 -19.76 -11.30 23.80
CA ALA A 100 -18.75 -11.89 22.93
C ALA A 100 -19.32 -12.26 21.55
N LEU A 101 -18.54 -12.03 20.49
CA LEU A 101 -18.93 -12.32 19.10
C LEU A 101 -19.44 -13.76 18.87
N PRO A 102 -18.85 -14.83 19.46
CA PRO A 102 -19.35 -16.19 19.27
C PRO A 102 -20.79 -16.38 19.77
N ILE A 103 -21.18 -15.68 20.84
CA ILE A 103 -22.54 -15.73 21.38
C ILE A 103 -23.50 -15.04 20.39
N LYS A 104 -23.12 -13.88 19.87
CA LYS A 104 -23.90 -13.16 18.85
C LYS A 104 -24.11 -14.02 17.61
N TRP A 105 -23.06 -14.72 17.19
CA TRP A 105 -23.11 -15.65 16.08
C TRP A 105 -24.01 -16.87 16.35
N ALA A 106 -23.97 -17.42 17.56
CA ALA A 106 -24.83 -18.54 17.96
C ALA A 106 -26.32 -18.15 17.93
N VAL A 107 -26.66 -16.95 18.43
CA VAL A 107 -28.03 -16.41 18.40
C VAL A 107 -28.52 -16.24 16.95
N VAL A 108 -27.70 -15.65 16.08
CA VAL A 108 -28.03 -15.49 14.66
C VAL A 108 -28.15 -16.84 13.94
N SER A 109 -27.36 -17.84 14.36
CA SER A 109 -27.38 -19.19 13.78
C SER A 109 -28.63 -20.01 14.18
N PHE A 110 -29.43 -19.53 15.13
CA PHE A 110 -30.70 -20.17 15.49
C PHE A 110 -31.68 -20.25 14.31
N ILE A 111 -31.59 -19.31 13.37
CA ILE A 111 -32.36 -19.33 12.12
C ILE A 111 -31.38 -19.44 10.94
N PRO A 112 -31.17 -20.64 10.37
CA PRO A 112 -30.13 -20.89 9.36
C PRO A 112 -30.18 -19.95 8.15
N LEU A 113 -31.38 -19.59 7.69
CA LEU A 113 -31.56 -18.70 6.54
C LEU A 113 -31.17 -17.23 6.85
N ILE A 114 -31.46 -16.78 8.07
CA ILE A 114 -31.18 -15.41 8.51
C ILE A 114 -29.67 -15.21 8.68
N ARG A 115 -28.94 -16.24 9.11
CA ARG A 115 -27.48 -16.19 9.27
C ARG A 115 -26.77 -15.67 8.03
N TYR A 116 -27.00 -16.28 6.88
CA TYR A 116 -26.35 -15.88 5.64
C TYR A 116 -26.87 -14.53 5.14
N THR A 117 -28.18 -14.29 5.27
CA THR A 117 -28.81 -13.02 4.89
C THR A 117 -28.19 -11.84 5.65
N LEU A 118 -27.98 -11.98 6.96
CA LEU A 118 -27.37 -10.98 7.81
C LEU A 118 -25.92 -10.70 7.41
N VAL A 119 -25.14 -11.74 7.09
CA VAL A 119 -23.78 -11.56 6.55
C VAL A 119 -23.78 -10.77 5.24
N PHE A 120 -24.69 -11.08 4.31
CA PHE A 120 -24.81 -10.32 3.07
C PHE A 120 -25.20 -8.85 3.30
N ILE A 121 -26.11 -8.58 4.22
CA ILE A 121 -26.51 -7.21 4.59
C ILE A 121 -25.31 -6.45 5.18
N VAL A 122 -24.55 -7.08 6.09
CA VAL A 122 -23.37 -6.46 6.71
C VAL A 122 -22.28 -6.18 5.67
N ILE A 123 -22.03 -7.10 4.74
CA ILE A 123 -21.09 -6.89 3.63
C ILE A 123 -21.58 -5.75 2.70
N ALA A 124 -22.90 -5.66 2.44
CA ALA A 124 -23.46 -4.59 1.64
C ALA A 124 -23.30 -3.22 2.33
N ILE A 125 -23.54 -3.14 3.64
CA ILE A 125 -23.31 -1.93 4.45
C ILE A 125 -21.83 -1.54 4.41
N ALA A 126 -20.91 -2.50 4.56
CA ALA A 126 -19.48 -2.24 4.43
C ALA A 126 -19.12 -1.69 3.04
N GLY A 127 -19.72 -2.24 1.98
CA GLY A 127 -19.59 -1.73 0.62
C GLY A 127 -20.09 -0.29 0.48
N ILE A 128 -21.26 0.04 1.03
CA ILE A 128 -21.82 1.41 1.03
C ILE A 128 -20.89 2.37 1.76
N MET A 129 -20.37 1.98 2.93
CA MET A 129 -19.40 2.79 3.68
C MET A 129 -18.12 3.03 2.87
N GLN A 130 -17.62 2.01 2.16
CA GLN A 130 -16.47 2.20 1.27
C GLN A 130 -16.78 3.15 0.12
N VAL A 131 -17.95 3.04 -0.52
CA VAL A 131 -18.38 4.00 -1.56
C VAL A 131 -18.39 5.42 -1.02
N PHE A 132 -18.93 5.63 0.17
CA PHE A 132 -18.99 6.95 0.80
C PHE A 132 -17.60 7.56 1.02
N PHE A 133 -16.64 6.78 1.52
CA PHE A 133 -15.30 7.29 1.85
C PHE A 133 -14.32 7.33 0.68
N LEU A 134 -14.49 6.46 -0.32
CA LEU A 134 -13.56 6.28 -1.45
C LEU A 134 -14.12 6.77 -2.78
N THR A 135 -15.41 7.17 -2.84
CA THR A 135 -16.07 7.69 -4.05
C THR A 135 -15.96 6.76 -5.27
N ILE A 136 -15.96 5.44 -5.02
CA ILE A 136 -15.85 4.39 -6.03
C ILE A 136 -17.21 3.73 -6.33
N PRO A 137 -17.40 3.09 -7.50
CA PRO A 137 -18.62 2.34 -7.77
C PRO A 137 -18.84 1.18 -6.78
N PHE A 138 -20.09 0.98 -6.34
CA PHE A 138 -20.45 -0.04 -5.32
C PHE A 138 -19.94 -1.45 -5.64
N ARG A 139 -20.04 -1.88 -6.90
CA ARG A 139 -19.54 -3.20 -7.33
C ARG A 139 -18.04 -3.36 -7.05
N LYS A 140 -17.25 -2.33 -7.33
CA LYS A 140 -15.79 -2.34 -7.07
C LYS A 140 -15.51 -2.24 -5.58
N ALA A 141 -16.24 -1.40 -4.84
CA ALA A 141 -16.14 -1.30 -3.39
C ALA A 141 -16.35 -2.66 -2.70
N LEU A 142 -17.35 -3.43 -3.13
CA LEU A 142 -17.60 -4.76 -2.59
C LEU A 142 -16.42 -5.71 -2.81
N PHE A 143 -15.84 -5.73 -4.02
CA PHE A 143 -14.67 -6.56 -4.31
C PHE A 143 -13.42 -6.11 -3.53
N ILE A 144 -13.21 -4.80 -3.40
CA ILE A 144 -12.11 -4.23 -2.62
C ILE A 144 -12.27 -4.61 -1.15
N PHE A 145 -13.46 -4.47 -0.57
CA PHE A 145 -13.74 -4.85 0.80
C PHE A 145 -13.45 -6.34 1.07
N VAL A 146 -13.97 -7.24 0.23
CA VAL A 146 -13.75 -8.69 0.39
C VAL A 146 -12.27 -9.06 0.22
N ALA A 147 -11.58 -8.46 -0.75
CA ALA A 147 -10.16 -8.68 -0.97
C ALA A 147 -9.33 -8.17 0.23
N GLN A 148 -9.64 -6.97 0.74
CA GLN A 148 -9.00 -6.38 1.90
C GLN A 148 -9.24 -7.23 3.15
N TRP A 149 -10.47 -7.67 3.40
CA TRP A 149 -10.81 -8.51 4.55
C TRP A 149 -10.04 -9.83 4.53
N SER A 150 -9.98 -10.48 3.36
CA SER A 150 -9.24 -11.74 3.18
C SER A 150 -7.74 -11.56 3.39
N ALA A 151 -7.17 -10.46 2.86
CA ALA A 151 -5.75 -10.15 3.02
C ALA A 151 -5.40 -9.77 4.46
N ASN A 152 -6.27 -9.01 5.14
CA ASN A 152 -6.12 -8.69 6.56
C ASN A 152 -6.15 -9.96 7.41
N PHE A 153 -7.14 -10.84 7.20
CA PHE A 153 -7.22 -12.12 7.92
C PHE A 153 -5.92 -12.92 7.81
N PHE A 154 -5.37 -13.03 6.60
CA PHE A 154 -4.12 -13.73 6.37
C PHE A 154 -2.90 -13.02 6.99
N ALA A 155 -2.82 -11.70 6.90
CA ALA A 155 -1.76 -10.91 7.52
C ALA A 155 -1.77 -11.06 9.03
N TYR A 156 -2.94 -10.97 9.67
CA TYR A 156 -3.08 -11.18 11.10
C TYR A 156 -2.79 -12.62 11.53
N PHE A 157 -3.15 -13.61 10.70
CA PHE A 157 -2.77 -15.01 10.94
C PHE A 157 -1.25 -15.20 10.93
N ILE A 158 -0.53 -14.59 9.98
CA ILE A 158 0.94 -14.61 9.92
C ILE A 158 1.54 -13.88 11.13
N ILE A 159 1.06 -12.67 11.44
CA ILE A 159 1.57 -11.88 12.57
C ILE A 159 1.37 -12.65 13.87
N SER A 160 0.18 -13.23 14.10
CA SER A 160 -0.10 -14.06 15.26
C SER A 160 0.82 -15.28 15.32
N SER A 161 0.99 -16.01 14.21
CA SER A 161 1.89 -17.17 14.15
C SER A 161 3.35 -16.80 14.41
N ALA A 162 3.81 -15.67 13.88
CA ALA A 162 5.16 -15.14 14.10
C ALA A 162 5.36 -14.73 15.57
N LEU A 163 4.39 -14.04 16.18
CA LEU A 163 4.44 -13.67 17.60
C LEU A 163 4.46 -14.89 18.51
N HIS A 164 3.71 -15.95 18.18
CA HIS A 164 3.78 -17.22 18.91
C HIS A 164 5.13 -17.94 18.73
N PHE A 165 5.72 -17.89 17.53
CA PHE A 165 7.03 -18.46 17.26
C PHE A 165 8.14 -17.72 18.03
N PHE A 166 8.14 -16.37 17.99
CA PHE A 166 9.15 -15.57 18.70
C PHE A 166 8.98 -15.60 20.22
N SER A 167 7.75 -15.66 20.73
CA SER A 167 7.52 -15.85 22.18
C SER A 167 7.96 -17.23 22.64
N GLY A 168 7.79 -18.27 21.80
CA GLY A 168 8.34 -19.61 22.04
C GLY A 168 9.88 -19.67 22.04
N ILE A 169 10.54 -18.88 21.17
CA ILE A 169 12.02 -18.79 21.12
C ILE A 169 12.58 -17.99 22.29
N MET A 170 11.97 -16.86 22.65
CA MET A 170 12.42 -16.06 23.80
C MET A 170 12.12 -16.73 25.15
N GLY A 171 11.12 -17.62 25.22
CA GLY A 171 10.89 -18.49 26.38
C GLY A 171 12.02 -19.49 26.65
N HIS A 172 12.92 -19.72 25.69
CA HIS A 172 14.09 -20.59 25.84
C HIS A 172 15.39 -19.84 26.13
N SER A 173 15.42 -18.50 26.07
CA SER A 173 16.67 -17.72 26.12
C SER A 173 17.02 -17.12 27.48
N THR A 174 16.27 -17.40 28.55
CA THR A 174 16.71 -17.08 29.91
C THR A 174 17.49 -18.26 30.50
N GLY A 175 18.77 -18.41 30.12
CA GLY A 175 19.64 -19.41 30.75
C GLY A 175 20.98 -19.72 30.07
N LEU A 176 21.91 -18.76 30.13
CA LEU A 176 23.39 -18.92 30.11
C LEU A 176 24.14 -19.26 28.79
N HIS A 177 25.18 -18.47 28.55
CA HIS A 177 26.17 -18.50 27.47
C HIS A 177 26.80 -19.87 27.18
N ILE A 178 26.81 -20.30 25.91
CA ILE A 178 27.75 -21.31 25.39
C ILE A 178 28.42 -20.79 24.11
N ASN A 179 29.74 -20.87 24.11
CA ASN A 179 30.67 -20.32 23.13
C ASN A 179 30.59 -21.06 21.77
N MET A 180 30.36 -20.33 20.68
CA MET A 180 29.99 -20.84 19.35
C MET A 180 31.10 -21.69 18.68
N GLN A 181 32.33 -21.61 19.16
CA GLN A 181 33.49 -22.25 18.54
C GLN A 181 33.59 -23.75 18.87
N THR A 182 33.03 -24.19 20.00
CA THR A 182 33.07 -25.60 20.45
C THR A 182 32.04 -26.49 19.75
N ILE A 183 31.05 -25.90 19.07
CA ILE A 183 29.98 -26.63 18.38
C ILE A 183 30.43 -27.03 16.96
N HIS A 184 31.33 -26.26 16.35
CA HIS A 184 31.79 -26.53 14.99
C HIS A 184 32.71 -27.76 14.90
N ASP A 185 33.69 -27.86 15.80
CA ASP A 185 34.61 -29.02 15.88
C ASP A 185 33.90 -30.34 16.26
N LYS A 186 32.77 -30.23 16.97
CA LYS A 186 31.96 -31.39 17.37
C LYS A 186 31.00 -31.85 16.26
N TYR A 187 30.81 -31.05 15.21
CA TYR A 187 29.93 -31.36 14.09
C TYR A 187 30.61 -32.20 13.01
N GLU A 188 31.91 -31.96 12.73
CA GLU A 188 32.65 -32.73 11.71
C GLU A 188 32.94 -34.17 12.14
N SER A 189 33.09 -34.45 13.44
CA SER A 189 33.37 -35.81 13.94
C SER A 189 32.15 -36.73 14.02
N VAL A 190 30.94 -36.21 13.84
CA VAL A 190 29.67 -36.97 14.00
C VAL A 190 29.07 -37.41 12.66
N VAL A 191 29.55 -36.88 11.53
CA VAL A 191 28.99 -37.15 10.19
C VAL A 191 29.39 -38.55 9.64
N SER A 192 30.28 -39.30 10.30
CA SER A 192 30.85 -40.54 9.74
C SER A 192 30.36 -41.88 10.32
N ASN A 193 29.31 -41.96 11.14
CA ASN A 193 28.94 -43.27 11.71
C ASN A 193 27.43 -43.52 11.87
N ASP A 194 27.05 -44.80 11.87
CA ASP A 194 25.71 -45.44 11.78
C ASP A 194 24.51 -44.80 12.53
N LYS A 195 24.74 -43.78 13.36
CA LYS A 195 23.74 -42.95 14.03
C LYS A 195 22.79 -42.22 13.09
N THR A 196 23.19 -41.92 11.85
CA THR A 196 22.32 -41.25 10.87
C THR A 196 21.11 -42.12 10.48
N LYS A 197 21.25 -43.45 10.51
CA LYS A 197 20.13 -44.38 10.25
C LYS A 197 19.16 -44.45 11.43
N GLU A 198 19.66 -44.36 12.66
CA GLU A 198 18.80 -44.27 13.85
C GLU A 198 18.07 -42.94 13.94
N VAL A 199 18.72 -41.81 13.62
CA VAL A 199 18.06 -40.48 13.61
C VAL A 199 16.98 -40.39 12.53
N VAL A 200 17.17 -41.01 11.35
CA VAL A 200 16.11 -41.09 10.32
C VAL A 200 14.95 -41.98 10.76
N LYS A 201 15.23 -43.06 11.51
CA LYS A 201 14.20 -43.94 12.08
C LYS A 201 13.41 -43.23 13.18
N ASP A 202 14.09 -42.53 14.08
CA ASP A 202 13.50 -41.75 15.18
C ASP A 202 12.71 -40.53 14.66
N ALA A 203 13.19 -39.88 13.59
CA ALA A 203 12.44 -38.85 12.88
C ALA A 203 11.18 -39.40 12.20
N ASN A 204 11.23 -40.59 11.61
CA ASN A 204 10.05 -41.25 11.04
C ASN A 204 9.04 -41.66 12.12
N GLU A 205 9.50 -42.14 13.28
CA GLU A 205 8.62 -42.46 14.41
C GLU A 205 8.00 -41.19 15.03
N THR A 206 8.75 -40.09 15.10
CA THR A 206 8.28 -38.78 15.54
C THR A 206 7.27 -38.16 14.56
N VAL A 207 7.49 -38.30 13.26
CA VAL A 207 6.52 -37.88 12.23
C VAL A 207 5.27 -38.74 12.29
N LYS A 208 5.40 -40.04 12.53
CA LYS A 208 4.26 -40.96 12.65
C LYS A 208 3.43 -40.67 13.91
N SER A 209 4.07 -40.41 15.06
CA SER A 209 3.38 -40.01 16.29
C SER A 209 2.73 -38.63 16.15
N GLY A 210 3.39 -37.69 15.48
CA GLY A 210 2.83 -36.39 15.12
C GLY A 210 1.61 -36.49 14.20
N LEU A 211 1.65 -37.38 13.19
CA LEU A 211 0.52 -37.63 12.30
C LEU A 211 -0.68 -38.23 13.05
N HIS A 212 -0.43 -39.15 13.98
CA HIS A 212 -1.47 -39.73 14.83
C HIS A 212 -2.09 -38.68 15.76
N ALA A 213 -1.29 -37.82 16.39
CA ALA A 213 -1.78 -36.73 17.23
C ALA A 213 -2.58 -35.67 16.45
N VAL A 214 -2.23 -35.43 15.19
CA VAL A 214 -3.00 -34.57 14.28
C VAL A 214 -4.33 -35.24 13.90
N HIS A 215 -4.33 -36.55 13.63
CA HIS A 215 -5.55 -37.31 13.34
C HIS A 215 -6.52 -37.27 14.53
N GLU A 216 -6.02 -37.52 15.74
CA GLU A 216 -6.80 -37.53 16.98
C GLU A 216 -7.38 -36.14 17.32
N ARG A 217 -6.65 -35.05 17.05
CA ARG A 217 -7.16 -33.67 17.21
C ARG A 217 -8.13 -33.25 16.11
N ALA A 218 -7.98 -33.78 14.90
CA ALA A 218 -8.77 -33.39 13.75
C ALA A 218 -10.07 -34.19 13.62
N ASP A 219 -10.14 -35.41 14.17
CA ASP A 219 -11.35 -36.24 14.19
C ASP A 219 -12.60 -35.56 14.79
N PRO A 220 -12.54 -34.83 15.93
CA PRO A 220 -13.71 -34.11 16.43
C PRO A 220 -14.15 -32.98 15.48
N ILE A 221 -13.20 -32.29 14.85
CA ILE A 221 -13.47 -31.22 13.88
C ILE A 221 -14.07 -31.80 12.59
N LEU A 222 -13.54 -32.95 12.13
CA LEU A 222 -14.03 -33.67 10.97
C LEU A 222 -15.46 -34.19 11.22
N LYS A 223 -15.75 -34.65 12.43
CA LYS A 223 -17.09 -35.11 12.84
C LYS A 223 -18.09 -33.96 12.81
N GLU A 224 -17.75 -32.80 13.35
CA GLU A 224 -18.58 -31.59 13.30
C GLU A 224 -18.78 -31.10 11.85
N LEU A 225 -17.74 -31.19 11.01
CA LEU A 225 -17.82 -30.86 9.59
C LEU A 225 -18.77 -31.82 8.83
N LYS A 226 -18.66 -33.13 9.08
CA LYS A 226 -19.54 -34.18 8.51
C LYS A 226 -20.99 -33.95 8.91
N GLU A 227 -21.24 -33.63 10.18
CA GLU A 227 -22.58 -33.39 10.69
C GLU A 227 -23.22 -32.14 10.07
N ASN A 228 -22.44 -31.07 9.89
CA ASN A 228 -22.90 -29.84 9.23
C ASN A 228 -23.09 -30.00 7.70
N LEU A 229 -22.35 -30.90 7.06
CA LEU A 229 -22.44 -31.16 5.61
C LEU A 229 -23.43 -32.27 5.25
N LYS A 230 -23.92 -33.01 6.24
CA LYS A 230 -24.93 -34.08 6.12
C LYS A 230 -26.12 -33.74 5.22
N PRO A 231 -26.81 -32.58 5.35
CA PRO A 231 -27.95 -32.25 4.48
C PRO A 231 -27.59 -32.05 3.00
N ILE A 232 -26.30 -31.83 2.69
CA ILE A 232 -25.78 -31.69 1.33
C ILE A 232 -25.28 -33.04 0.82
N THR A 233 -24.57 -33.81 1.66
CA THR A 233 -24.08 -35.15 1.30
C THR A 233 -25.21 -36.16 1.13
N ASP A 234 -26.29 -36.08 1.90
CA ASP A 234 -27.44 -36.98 1.77
C ASP A 234 -28.15 -36.89 0.41
N ARG A 235 -27.91 -35.80 -0.35
CA ARG A 235 -28.41 -35.61 -1.71
C ARG A 235 -27.48 -36.16 -2.80
N LEU A 236 -26.28 -36.64 -2.43
CA LEU A 236 -25.32 -37.22 -3.35
C LEU A 236 -25.67 -38.70 -3.66
N PRO A 237 -25.24 -39.23 -4.82
CA PRO A 237 -25.42 -40.64 -5.17
C PRO A 237 -24.84 -41.57 -4.10
N ALA A 238 -25.49 -42.72 -3.88
CA ALA A 238 -25.12 -43.68 -2.82
C ALA A 238 -23.65 -44.12 -2.87
N SER A 239 -23.06 -44.20 -4.07
CA SER A 239 -21.63 -44.52 -4.27
C SER A 239 -20.68 -43.45 -3.70
N VAL A 240 -21.07 -42.18 -3.74
CA VAL A 240 -20.28 -41.06 -3.22
C VAL A 240 -20.40 -40.98 -1.69
N ASN A 241 -21.58 -41.22 -1.13
CA ASN A 241 -21.76 -41.29 0.32
C ASN A 241 -21.00 -42.46 0.94
N TYR A 242 -21.05 -43.64 0.32
CA TYR A 242 -20.27 -44.79 0.74
C TYR A 242 -18.75 -44.51 0.74
N PHE A 243 -18.26 -43.81 -0.28
CA PHE A 243 -16.87 -43.37 -0.36
C PHE A 243 -16.49 -42.36 0.73
N LEU A 244 -17.33 -41.35 0.98
CA LEU A 244 -17.11 -40.34 2.01
C LEU A 244 -17.13 -40.96 3.42
N ASP A 245 -18.07 -41.86 3.70
CA ASP A 245 -18.21 -42.54 4.99
C ASP A 245 -17.06 -43.52 5.27
N SER A 246 -16.50 -44.15 4.24
CA SER A 246 -15.35 -45.08 4.32
C SER A 246 -13.99 -44.37 4.50
N GLY A 247 -13.98 -43.09 4.89
CA GLY A 247 -12.75 -42.31 5.11
C GLY A 247 -12.35 -41.40 3.93
N GLY A 248 -13.16 -41.31 2.88
CA GLY A 248 -12.91 -40.45 1.71
C GLY A 248 -12.77 -38.96 2.00
N TRP A 249 -13.28 -38.49 3.16
CA TRP A 249 -13.09 -37.10 3.62
C TRP A 249 -11.63 -36.67 3.75
N TRP A 250 -10.75 -37.57 4.20
CA TRP A 250 -9.32 -37.29 4.27
C TRP A 250 -8.71 -37.11 2.89
N LEU A 251 -9.22 -37.84 1.90
CA LEU A 251 -8.83 -37.74 0.51
C LEU A 251 -9.34 -36.43 -0.11
N VAL A 252 -10.57 -36.01 0.22
CA VAL A 252 -11.13 -34.72 -0.20
C VAL A 252 -10.36 -33.54 0.40
N ILE A 253 -10.04 -33.58 1.70
CA ILE A 253 -9.24 -32.56 2.37
C ILE A 253 -7.81 -32.53 1.82
N GLY A 254 -7.22 -33.69 1.54
CA GLY A 254 -5.92 -33.82 0.88
C GLY A 254 -5.93 -33.19 -0.52
N LEU A 255 -6.96 -33.50 -1.32
CA LEU A 255 -7.13 -32.95 -2.67
C LEU A 255 -7.35 -31.43 -2.63
N LEU A 256 -8.18 -30.93 -1.73
CA LEU A 256 -8.39 -29.49 -1.51
C LEU A 256 -7.11 -28.80 -1.05
N SER A 257 -6.30 -29.44 -0.21
CA SER A 257 -4.99 -28.90 0.22
C SER A 257 -4.01 -28.82 -0.95
N VAL A 258 -4.02 -29.80 -1.86
CA VAL A 258 -3.19 -29.78 -3.07
C VAL A 258 -3.66 -28.68 -4.04
N VAL A 259 -4.97 -28.57 -4.28
CA VAL A 259 -5.55 -27.50 -5.11
C VAL A 259 -5.24 -26.13 -4.51
N PHE A 260 -5.36 -25.98 -3.19
CA PHE A 260 -4.99 -24.78 -2.46
C PHE A 260 -3.50 -24.49 -2.56
N PHE A 261 -2.63 -25.49 -2.47
CA PHE A 261 -1.18 -25.31 -2.65
C PHE A 261 -0.85 -24.83 -4.07
N PHE A 262 -1.48 -25.38 -5.11
CA PHE A 262 -1.31 -24.90 -6.48
C PHE A 262 -1.90 -23.52 -6.70
N TRP A 263 -3.03 -23.20 -6.06
CA TRP A 263 -3.62 -21.86 -6.09
C TRP A 263 -2.73 -20.84 -5.35
N ALA A 264 -2.23 -21.15 -4.16
CA ALA A 264 -1.30 -20.34 -3.38
C ALA A 264 0.04 -20.19 -4.10
N LYS A 265 0.55 -21.24 -4.76
CA LYS A 265 1.72 -21.18 -5.64
C LYS A 265 1.46 -20.33 -6.88
N SER A 266 0.25 -20.37 -7.45
CA SER A 266 -0.17 -19.49 -8.55
C SER A 266 -0.27 -18.04 -8.08
N LEU A 267 -0.80 -17.80 -6.88
CA LEU A 267 -0.86 -16.50 -6.25
C LEU A 267 0.55 -15.98 -5.93
N TRP A 268 1.43 -16.82 -5.40
CA TRP A 268 2.84 -16.54 -5.14
C TRP A 268 3.61 -16.30 -6.45
N ASN A 269 3.31 -17.03 -7.51
CA ASN A 269 3.87 -16.80 -8.83
C ASN A 269 3.31 -15.51 -9.46
N LYS A 270 2.07 -15.12 -9.18
CA LYS A 270 1.51 -13.81 -9.54
C LYS A 270 2.12 -12.68 -8.70
N LEU A 271 2.39 -12.92 -7.41
CA LEU A 271 3.10 -12.02 -6.50
C LEU A 271 4.54 -11.83 -6.99
N LYS A 272 5.25 -12.93 -7.26
CA LYS A 272 6.60 -12.97 -7.84
C LYS A 272 6.62 -12.38 -9.24
N ARG A 273 5.55 -12.51 -10.03
CA ARG A 273 5.39 -11.81 -11.33
C ARG A 273 5.01 -10.34 -11.15
N SER A 274 4.41 -9.90 -10.05
CA SER A 274 4.26 -8.48 -9.69
C SER A 274 5.58 -7.89 -9.17
N PHE A 275 6.42 -8.71 -8.55
CA PHE A 275 7.80 -8.36 -8.18
C PHE A 275 8.79 -8.45 -9.36
N ARG A 276 8.56 -9.35 -10.35
CA ARG A 276 9.39 -9.53 -11.56
C ARG A 276 8.88 -8.83 -12.81
N LYS A 277 7.61 -8.44 -12.91
CA LYS A 277 7.18 -7.37 -13.81
C LYS A 277 7.70 -6.09 -13.19
N GLY A 278 9.00 -5.88 -13.41
CA GLY A 278 9.61 -4.58 -13.26
C GLY A 278 8.70 -3.61 -14.00
N ASN A 279 8.07 -2.75 -13.22
CA ASN A 279 7.46 -1.55 -13.74
C ASN A 279 8.49 -0.94 -14.72
N PRO A 280 8.18 -0.73 -16.01
CA PRO A 280 9.11 -0.07 -16.92
C PRO A 280 9.58 1.27 -16.33
N ASN A 281 8.77 1.88 -15.45
CA ASN A 281 9.15 3.04 -14.66
C ASN A 281 10.17 2.77 -13.55
N LYS A 282 10.32 1.55 -13.02
CA LYS A 282 11.41 1.23 -12.06
C LYS A 282 12.75 1.07 -12.77
N LYS A 283 12.78 0.57 -14.01
CA LYS A 283 14.01 0.62 -14.83
C LYS A 283 14.35 2.07 -15.19
N LYS A 284 13.37 2.90 -15.60
CA LYS A 284 13.60 4.34 -15.80
C LYS A 284 14.01 5.05 -14.50
N LEU A 285 13.38 4.79 -13.36
CA LEU A 285 13.76 5.38 -12.06
C LEU A 285 15.11 4.87 -11.52
N LEU A 286 15.50 3.64 -11.85
CA LEU A 286 16.83 3.13 -11.51
C LEU A 286 17.88 3.76 -12.42
N ILE A 287 17.63 3.89 -13.73
CA ILE A 287 18.49 4.64 -14.66
C ILE A 287 18.56 6.11 -14.25
N SER A 288 17.44 6.72 -13.90
CA SER A 288 17.33 8.04 -13.28
C SER A 288 18.25 8.10 -12.08
N SER A 289 18.03 7.25 -11.07
CA SER A 289 18.79 7.21 -9.83
C SER A 289 20.28 7.00 -10.06
N GLU A 290 20.64 6.24 -11.10
CA GLU A 290 22.02 6.06 -11.56
C GLU A 290 22.58 7.36 -12.14
N LYS A 291 21.80 8.08 -12.96
CA LYS A 291 22.16 9.41 -13.48
C LYS A 291 22.23 10.50 -12.40
N TRP A 292 21.34 10.45 -11.41
CA TRP A 292 21.37 11.28 -10.20
C TRP A 292 22.62 10.99 -9.37
N ALA A 293 22.97 9.71 -9.19
CA ALA A 293 24.17 9.29 -8.47
C ALA A 293 25.46 9.57 -9.24
N ALA A 294 25.42 9.53 -10.58
CA ALA A 294 26.53 9.88 -11.46
C ALA A 294 26.73 11.40 -11.62
N GLY A 295 25.81 12.23 -11.09
CA GLY A 295 25.91 13.69 -11.17
C GLY A 295 25.54 14.30 -12.53
N GLU A 296 24.94 13.52 -13.44
CA GLU A 296 24.59 13.97 -14.80
C GLU A 296 23.50 15.06 -14.84
N LEU A 297 22.71 15.21 -13.78
CA LEU A 297 21.62 16.20 -13.69
C LEU A 297 22.03 17.51 -12.99
N VAL A 298 23.24 17.59 -12.44
CA VAL A 298 23.72 18.80 -11.77
C VAL A 298 24.27 19.76 -12.81
N GLU A 299 23.61 20.90 -12.98
CA GLU A 299 24.05 21.97 -13.87
C GLU A 299 24.69 23.07 -13.04
N ASP A 300 26.01 23.20 -13.18
CA ASP A 300 26.79 24.22 -12.48
C ASP A 300 26.99 25.44 -13.39
N LEU A 301 26.27 26.52 -13.07
CA LEU A 301 26.29 27.75 -13.86
C LEU A 301 27.65 28.45 -13.83
N SER A 302 28.51 28.15 -12.82
CA SER A 302 29.87 28.68 -12.76
C SER A 302 30.77 28.19 -13.90
N LYS A 303 30.44 27.02 -14.47
CA LYS A 303 31.18 26.40 -15.57
C LYS A 303 30.63 26.78 -16.94
N MET A 304 29.50 27.49 -16.98
CA MET A 304 28.90 27.92 -18.23
C MET A 304 29.63 29.15 -18.76
N THR A 305 30.00 29.12 -20.03
CA THR A 305 30.61 30.27 -20.70
C THR A 305 29.53 31.29 -21.02
N ALA A 306 29.85 32.59 -20.90
CA ALA A 306 28.97 33.66 -21.38
C ALA A 306 28.61 33.44 -22.86
N PRO A 307 27.43 33.88 -23.32
CA PRO A 307 26.96 33.59 -24.66
C PRO A 307 27.83 34.41 -25.61
N ILE A 308 28.41 33.72 -26.58
CA ILE A 308 29.47 34.28 -27.45
C ILE A 308 28.91 35.41 -28.33
N ASN A 309 27.61 35.38 -28.60
CA ASN A 309 26.95 36.34 -29.47
C ASN A 309 26.66 37.65 -28.76
N THR A 310 26.77 38.75 -29.49
CA THR A 310 26.27 40.06 -29.07
C THR A 310 24.75 39.99 -28.87
N PRO A 311 24.20 40.61 -27.80
CA PRO A 311 22.75 40.66 -27.60
C PRO A 311 22.06 41.29 -28.82
N GLY A 312 20.97 40.66 -29.27
CA GLY A 312 20.15 41.18 -30.36
C GLY A 312 19.36 42.43 -29.97
N LYS A 313 18.63 43.01 -30.93
CA LYS A 313 17.76 44.18 -30.68
C LYS A 313 16.64 43.88 -29.68
N ASP A 314 16.15 42.65 -29.65
CA ASP A 314 15.10 42.22 -28.74
C ASP A 314 15.73 41.48 -27.56
N ARG A 315 15.44 41.92 -26.34
CA ARG A 315 15.98 41.37 -25.10
C ARG A 315 14.87 40.91 -24.18
N VAL A 316 15.13 39.82 -23.47
CA VAL A 316 14.20 39.31 -22.45
C VAL A 316 14.42 40.08 -21.15
N THR A 317 13.36 40.64 -20.60
CA THR A 317 13.37 41.22 -19.27
C THR A 317 12.65 40.31 -18.28
N VAL A 318 13.29 40.06 -17.14
CA VAL A 318 12.71 39.29 -16.03
C VAL A 318 12.37 40.26 -14.91
N LYS A 319 11.08 40.50 -14.68
CA LYS A 319 10.58 41.55 -13.77
C LYS A 319 11.24 42.93 -14.03
N GLY A 320 11.41 43.27 -15.30
CA GLY A 320 12.01 44.53 -15.74
C GLY A 320 13.55 44.57 -15.72
N ILE A 321 14.22 43.46 -15.40
CA ILE A 321 15.68 43.36 -15.46
C ILE A 321 16.09 42.72 -16.79
N SER A 322 16.83 43.45 -17.61
CA SER A 322 17.39 42.94 -18.87
C SER A 322 18.30 41.75 -18.65
N SER A 323 18.02 40.66 -19.36
CA SER A 323 18.68 39.37 -19.16
C SER A 323 18.77 38.56 -20.44
N ARG A 324 19.62 37.54 -20.43
CA ARG A 324 19.85 36.59 -21.53
C ARG A 324 19.53 35.18 -21.10
N ILE A 325 19.08 34.34 -22.02
CA ILE A 325 18.73 32.95 -21.74
C ILE A 325 20.01 32.11 -21.83
N PHE A 326 20.30 31.29 -20.81
CA PHE A 326 21.51 30.48 -20.77
C PHE A 326 21.26 28.99 -20.66
N LEU A 327 20.23 28.61 -19.91
CA LEU A 327 19.89 27.21 -19.68
C LEU A 327 18.38 27.07 -19.77
N ILE A 328 17.94 26.08 -20.55
CA ILE A 328 16.56 25.66 -20.63
C ILE A 328 16.50 24.21 -20.19
N ILE A 329 15.71 23.95 -19.16
CA ILE A 329 15.41 22.62 -18.66
C ILE A 329 13.93 22.36 -18.88
N MET A 330 13.63 21.26 -19.57
CA MET A 330 12.27 20.82 -19.86
C MET A 330 12.03 19.46 -19.25
N ALA A 331 10.91 19.29 -18.54
CA ALA A 331 10.48 18.00 -18.02
C ALA A 331 8.99 17.81 -18.27
N LYS A 332 8.58 16.60 -18.59
CA LYS A 332 7.16 16.29 -18.81
C LYS A 332 6.40 16.17 -17.49
N ALA A 333 5.13 16.57 -17.46
CA ALA A 333 4.25 16.30 -16.33
C ALA A 333 3.65 14.89 -16.42
N GLY A 334 4.13 13.97 -15.58
CA GLY A 334 3.67 12.59 -15.52
C GLY A 334 4.10 11.72 -16.70
N GLY A 335 3.49 10.55 -16.84
CA GLY A 335 3.93 9.50 -17.78
C GLY A 335 3.20 9.42 -19.12
N ALA A 336 2.15 10.21 -19.34
CA ALA A 336 1.30 10.12 -20.55
C ALA A 336 1.61 11.25 -21.55
N GLY A 337 1.64 10.96 -22.85
CA GLY A 337 1.95 11.90 -23.94
C GLY A 337 3.19 11.50 -24.76
N PRO A 338 3.57 12.23 -25.81
CA PRO A 338 4.84 12.04 -26.52
C PRO A 338 6.05 12.35 -25.63
N ASP A 339 7.23 11.83 -25.99
CA ASP A 339 8.49 12.19 -25.33
C ASP A 339 8.96 13.57 -25.82
N LEU A 340 9.58 14.35 -24.94
CA LEU A 340 10.10 15.68 -25.26
C LEU A 340 11.49 15.56 -25.93
N SER A 341 11.74 16.38 -26.95
CA SER A 341 13.06 16.51 -27.58
C SER A 341 13.65 17.90 -27.35
N GLU A 342 14.97 18.04 -27.45
CA GLU A 342 15.65 19.34 -27.32
C GLU A 342 15.17 20.33 -28.39
N ASP A 343 14.93 19.86 -29.62
CA ASP A 343 14.43 20.67 -30.75
C ASP A 343 13.07 21.34 -30.49
N GLN A 344 12.30 20.86 -29.51
CA GLN A 344 11.00 21.45 -29.16
C GLN A 344 11.14 22.70 -28.29
N SER A 345 12.33 23.05 -27.80
CA SER A 345 12.51 24.15 -26.85
C SER A 345 12.06 25.50 -27.40
N GLU A 346 12.33 25.79 -28.68
CA GLU A 346 11.98 27.08 -29.29
C GLU A 346 10.46 27.24 -29.38
N ALA A 347 9.76 26.23 -29.89
CA ALA A 347 8.30 26.20 -29.93
C ALA A 347 7.69 26.27 -28.52
N ILE A 348 8.35 25.64 -27.53
CA ILE A 348 7.91 25.67 -26.14
C ILE A 348 8.01 27.08 -25.55
N LEU A 349 9.12 27.76 -25.80
CA LEU A 349 9.34 29.14 -25.37
C LEU A 349 8.40 30.12 -26.06
N ASP A 350 8.16 29.98 -27.36
CA ASP A 350 7.23 30.84 -28.09
C ASP A 350 5.79 30.72 -27.60
N TYR A 351 5.39 29.53 -27.13
CA TYR A 351 4.10 29.35 -26.48
C TYR A 351 4.02 30.05 -25.12
N VAL A 352 5.14 30.12 -24.39
CA VAL A 352 5.22 30.81 -23.09
C VAL A 352 5.14 32.32 -23.29
N LEU A 353 5.90 32.85 -24.24
CA LEU A 353 5.91 34.24 -24.64
C LEU A 353 6.29 34.32 -26.12
N SER A 354 5.37 34.83 -26.94
CA SER A 354 5.59 34.93 -28.38
C SER A 354 6.86 35.71 -28.69
N GLY A 355 7.79 35.12 -29.46
CA GLY A 355 9.09 35.70 -29.82
C GLY A 355 10.23 35.28 -28.90
N LEU A 356 9.95 34.58 -27.80
CA LEU A 356 10.98 34.10 -26.88
C LEU A 356 11.81 32.97 -27.50
N GLY A 357 11.22 32.19 -28.40
CA GLY A 357 11.93 31.19 -29.21
C GLY A 357 13.02 31.84 -30.07
N GLU A 358 12.68 32.91 -30.79
CA GLU A 358 13.65 33.63 -31.63
C GLU A 358 14.78 34.25 -30.80
N VAL A 359 14.47 34.85 -29.64
CA VAL A 359 15.51 35.38 -28.74
C VAL A 359 16.40 34.26 -28.21
N SER A 360 15.82 33.11 -27.85
CA SER A 360 16.56 31.92 -27.45
C SER A 360 17.49 31.42 -28.55
N SER A 361 17.04 31.35 -29.81
CA SER A 361 17.90 30.91 -30.93
C SER A 361 19.14 31.81 -31.11
N ARG A 362 19.04 33.09 -30.78
CA ARG A 362 20.18 34.04 -30.82
C ARG A 362 21.14 33.86 -29.66
N ASP A 363 20.61 33.56 -28.47
CA ASP A 363 21.38 33.35 -27.24
C ASP A 363 22.06 31.98 -27.18
N TYR A 364 21.62 31.00 -27.97
CA TYR A 364 22.11 29.61 -27.98
C TYR A 364 22.19 29.00 -26.57
N PRO A 365 21.09 28.98 -25.81
CA PRO A 365 21.09 28.41 -24.48
C PRO A 365 21.34 26.92 -24.56
N ARG A 366 21.92 26.39 -23.48
CA ARG A 366 22.02 24.96 -23.31
C ARG A 366 20.63 24.40 -23.03
N VAL A 367 20.18 23.44 -23.84
CA VAL A 367 18.90 22.77 -23.65
C VAL A 367 19.12 21.41 -22.99
N ARG A 368 18.28 21.09 -22.01
CA ARG A 368 18.28 19.81 -21.31
C ARG A 368 16.87 19.29 -21.13
N VAL A 369 16.64 18.06 -21.56
CA VAL A 369 15.41 17.33 -21.27
C VAL A 369 15.63 16.45 -20.05
N TRP A 370 14.94 16.79 -18.97
CA TRP A 370 14.91 16.01 -17.74
C TRP A 370 13.83 14.94 -17.79
N GLU A 371 13.96 13.99 -16.88
CA GLU A 371 12.96 12.95 -16.72
C GLU A 371 11.61 13.51 -16.27
N PRO A 372 10.50 12.82 -16.61
CA PRO A 372 9.17 13.26 -16.24
C PRO A 372 9.01 13.46 -14.72
N GLN A 373 8.45 14.60 -14.34
CA GLN A 373 8.13 14.93 -12.95
C GLN A 373 6.62 14.79 -12.72
N TYR A 374 6.22 14.42 -11.51
CA TYR A 374 4.81 14.18 -11.20
C TYR A 374 4.09 15.42 -10.64
N SER A 375 4.82 16.40 -10.12
CA SER A 375 4.26 17.63 -9.56
C SER A 375 5.09 18.87 -9.92
N PRO A 376 4.46 20.06 -10.04
CA PRO A 376 5.16 21.32 -10.24
C PRO A 376 6.12 21.62 -9.09
N GLU A 377 5.69 21.41 -7.84
CA GLU A 377 6.50 21.71 -6.65
C GLU A 377 7.73 20.79 -6.57
N GLY A 378 7.57 19.53 -6.98
CA GLY A 378 8.66 18.56 -7.07
C GLY A 378 9.69 19.01 -8.11
N PHE A 379 9.24 19.45 -9.29
CA PHE A 379 10.12 20.02 -10.29
C PHE A 379 10.86 21.27 -9.80
N THR A 380 10.16 22.24 -9.19
CA THR A 380 10.75 23.45 -8.63
C THR A 380 11.84 23.13 -7.61
N GLN A 381 11.59 22.18 -6.71
CA GLN A 381 12.56 21.75 -5.72
C GLN A 381 13.80 21.14 -6.39
N VAL A 382 13.59 20.23 -7.33
CA VAL A 382 14.68 19.55 -8.06
C VAL A 382 15.50 20.54 -8.88
N PHE A 383 14.84 21.44 -9.59
CA PHE A 383 15.48 22.48 -10.38
C PHE A 383 16.40 23.36 -9.53
N ASN A 384 15.89 23.88 -8.41
CA ASN A 384 16.67 24.75 -7.52
C ASN A 384 17.79 24.02 -6.75
N GLN A 385 17.71 22.70 -6.59
CA GLN A 385 18.75 21.91 -5.95
C GLN A 385 19.88 21.56 -6.93
N ASN A 386 19.54 21.27 -8.18
CA ASN A 386 20.48 20.78 -9.17
C ASN A 386 21.12 21.87 -10.03
N VAL A 387 20.45 23.02 -10.20
CA VAL A 387 21.01 24.18 -10.88
C VAL A 387 21.77 25.04 -9.87
N ARG A 388 23.10 24.95 -9.88
CA ARG A 388 23.97 25.64 -8.92
C ARG A 388 24.38 27.00 -9.47
N VAL A 389 23.94 28.04 -8.77
CA VAL A 389 24.37 29.43 -8.98
C VAL A 389 25.69 29.67 -8.22
N PRO A 390 26.73 30.26 -8.84
CA PRO A 390 28.05 30.46 -8.24
C PRO A 390 28.04 31.31 -6.97
N GLU A 391 27.20 32.35 -6.92
CA GLU A 391 27.21 33.28 -5.79
C GLU A 391 26.53 32.69 -4.55
N PRO A 392 26.98 32.99 -3.32
CA PRO A 392 26.35 32.54 -2.08
C PRO A 392 24.89 33.00 -1.94
N LYS A 393 24.08 32.26 -1.16
CA LYS A 393 22.70 32.69 -0.87
C LYS A 393 22.72 34.00 -0.09
N GLY A 394 21.90 34.97 -0.51
CA GLY A 394 21.78 36.28 0.13
C GLY A 394 22.67 37.39 -0.44
N THR A 395 23.58 37.09 -1.37
CA THR A 395 24.33 38.10 -2.11
C THR A 395 23.62 38.47 -3.41
N LYS A 396 23.91 39.66 -3.94
CA LYS A 396 23.49 40.01 -5.31
C LYS A 396 24.12 39.02 -6.30
N SER A 397 23.37 38.61 -7.30
CA SER A 397 23.80 37.70 -8.36
C SER A 397 23.24 38.18 -9.68
N ASN A 398 23.96 37.90 -10.77
CA ASN A 398 23.43 38.11 -12.12
C ASN A 398 22.46 36.98 -12.53
N TRP A 399 22.47 35.85 -11.82
CA TRP A 399 21.64 34.71 -12.18
C TRP A 399 20.24 34.81 -11.63
N ILE A 400 19.25 34.67 -12.51
CA ILE A 400 17.84 34.58 -12.17
C ILE A 400 17.29 33.24 -12.66
N LEU A 401 16.83 32.40 -11.73
CA LEU A 401 16.23 31.11 -12.02
C LEU A 401 14.70 31.25 -12.07
N ALA A 402 14.07 31.07 -13.23
CA ALA A 402 12.62 31.01 -13.33
C ALA A 402 12.17 29.57 -13.58
N ASN A 403 11.15 29.10 -12.88
CA ASN A 403 10.61 27.77 -13.13
C ASN A 403 9.11 27.72 -12.89
N GLY A 404 8.40 26.91 -13.66
CA GLY A 404 6.95 26.79 -13.57
C GLY A 404 6.39 25.75 -14.53
N ALA A 405 5.07 25.61 -14.51
CA ALA A 405 4.37 24.77 -15.46
C ALA A 405 3.94 25.57 -16.70
N VAL A 406 3.91 24.90 -17.84
CA VAL A 406 3.41 25.38 -19.14
C VAL A 406 2.41 24.35 -19.64
N LYS A 407 1.21 24.78 -20.03
CA LYS A 407 0.18 23.88 -20.54
C LYS A 407 -0.01 24.10 -22.03
N MET A 408 0.40 23.11 -22.82
CA MET A 408 0.29 23.11 -24.27
C MET A 408 -0.84 22.21 -24.71
N GLY A 409 -2.01 22.82 -24.91
CA GLY A 409 -3.24 22.07 -25.20
C GLY A 409 -3.59 21.11 -24.08
N ARG A 410 -3.39 19.80 -24.31
CA ARG A 410 -3.67 18.74 -23.32
C ARG A 410 -2.45 18.33 -22.51
N ASP A 411 -1.25 18.64 -23.00
CA ASP A 411 -0.01 18.25 -22.34
C ASP A 411 0.44 19.34 -21.38
N LYS A 412 1.02 18.92 -20.26
CA LYS A 412 1.61 19.81 -19.26
C LYS A 412 3.12 19.53 -19.21
N ILE A 413 3.90 20.59 -19.33
CA ILE A 413 5.35 20.57 -19.33
C ILE A 413 5.82 21.44 -18.16
N TYR A 414 6.86 21.01 -17.47
CA TYR A 414 7.57 21.81 -16.50
C TYR A 414 8.80 22.40 -17.17
N LEU A 415 8.93 23.72 -17.03
CA LEU A 415 9.96 24.51 -17.68
C LEU A 415 10.77 25.23 -16.59
N GLY A 416 12.08 25.10 -16.66
CA GLY A 416 13.04 25.84 -15.86
C GLY A 416 13.99 26.59 -16.77
N ILE A 417 14.14 27.89 -16.56
CA ILE A 417 14.99 28.77 -17.36
C ILE A 417 15.98 29.46 -16.41
N ALA A 418 17.27 29.39 -16.72
CA ALA A 418 18.26 30.24 -16.07
C ALA A 418 18.56 31.43 -16.98
N PHE A 419 18.37 32.62 -16.42
CA PHE A 419 18.68 33.88 -17.06
C PHE A 419 19.94 34.48 -16.43
N PHE A 420 20.72 35.18 -17.25
CA PHE A 420 21.82 36.01 -16.81
C PHE A 420 21.48 37.48 -17.04
N ALA A 421 21.28 38.20 -15.96
CA ALA A 421 21.01 39.63 -15.95
C ALA A 421 22.28 40.43 -16.23
N ASP A 422 22.11 41.60 -16.85
CA ASP A 422 23.21 42.55 -17.06
C ASP A 422 23.73 43.13 -15.73
N GLU A 423 22.84 43.30 -14.75
CA GLU A 423 23.15 43.88 -13.45
C GLU A 423 22.90 42.89 -12.29
N PRO A 424 23.78 42.89 -11.26
CA PRO A 424 23.59 42.08 -10.07
C PRO A 424 22.33 42.47 -9.30
N ASN A 425 21.47 41.49 -9.05
CA ASN A 425 20.17 41.68 -8.41
C ASN A 425 19.95 40.68 -7.27
N LEU A 426 18.89 40.89 -6.47
CA LEU A 426 18.53 40.02 -5.35
C LEU A 426 17.54 38.91 -5.74
N ILE A 427 17.05 38.91 -6.98
CA ILE A 427 16.02 38.00 -7.47
C ILE A 427 16.70 36.73 -7.99
N ARG A 428 16.99 35.80 -7.08
CA ARG A 428 17.73 34.58 -7.45
C ARG A 428 16.86 33.48 -8.05
N SER A 429 15.64 33.32 -7.54
CA SER A 429 14.71 32.28 -7.98
C SER A 429 13.28 32.78 -7.97
N ILE A 430 12.53 32.46 -9.00
CA ILE A 430 11.12 32.77 -9.17
C ILE A 430 10.41 31.47 -9.52
N ALA A 431 9.54 31.01 -8.62
CA ALA A 431 8.57 29.96 -8.93
C ALA A 431 7.33 30.62 -9.52
N ILE A 432 6.97 30.24 -10.73
CA ILE A 432 5.83 30.77 -11.49
C ILE A 432 4.68 29.78 -11.33
N THR A 433 3.63 30.25 -10.67
CA THR A 433 2.41 29.49 -10.42
C THR A 433 1.39 29.77 -11.53
N ASP A 434 0.52 28.81 -11.83
CA ASP A 434 -0.66 28.99 -12.70
C ASP A 434 -0.39 29.63 -14.07
N GLU A 435 0.73 29.27 -14.71
CA GLU A 435 1.07 29.70 -16.08
C GLU A 435 1.25 31.24 -16.23
N GLN A 436 1.49 31.96 -15.13
CA GLN A 436 1.69 33.42 -15.10
C GLN A 436 3.05 33.89 -15.63
N TRP A 437 3.54 33.27 -16.70
CA TRP A 437 4.84 33.60 -17.28
C TRP A 437 4.89 35.03 -17.84
N LEU A 438 3.79 35.54 -18.37
CA LEU A 438 3.68 36.90 -18.93
C LEU A 438 3.82 38.02 -17.88
N ASP A 439 3.55 37.71 -16.60
CA ASP A 439 3.72 38.67 -15.51
C ASP A 439 5.20 38.80 -15.09
N VAL A 440 6.01 37.79 -15.42
CA VAL A 440 7.41 37.69 -15.03
C VAL A 440 8.33 38.01 -16.20
N LEU A 441 8.00 37.57 -17.41
CA LEU A 441 8.82 37.71 -18.61
C LEU A 441 8.20 38.71 -19.59
N ARG A 442 9.05 39.56 -20.16
CA ARG A 442 8.69 40.43 -21.29
C ARG A 442 9.82 40.45 -22.31
N ILE A 443 9.50 40.82 -23.54
CA ILE A 443 10.49 41.11 -24.58
C ILE A 443 10.44 42.61 -24.82
N GLU A 444 11.59 43.25 -24.70
CA GLU A 444 11.77 44.67 -24.95
C GLU A 444 12.75 44.85 -26.10
N THR A 445 12.37 45.66 -27.09
CA THR A 445 13.26 46.06 -28.17
C THR A 445 14.10 47.23 -27.68
N THR A 446 15.40 47.02 -27.50
CA THR A 446 16.34 48.10 -27.20
C THR A 446 16.52 48.94 -28.46
N VAL A 447 16.19 50.23 -28.34
CA VAL A 447 16.25 51.25 -29.41
C VAL A 447 17.68 51.67 -29.70
#